data_AF-A0A3N2M224-F1
#
_entry.id   AF-A0A3N2M224-F1
#
_cell.length_a   1.000
_cell.length_b   1.000
_cell.length_c   1.000
_cell.angle_alpha   90.00
_cell.angle_beta   90.00
_cell.angle_gamma   90.00
#
_symmetry.space_group_name_H-M   'P 1'
#
loop_
_entity.id
_entity.type
_entity.pdbx_description
1 polymer ?
#
loop_
_entity_poly.entity_id
_entity_poly.type
_entity_poly.pdbx_seq_one_letter_code
_entity_poly.pdbx_strand_id
1 'polypeptide(L)'
;MVNVFPYAASAAWYAAWLRSLSSDCPMEEAIADANISTQTDGKDFARTRIRGNAPGDEILLSVAVVGGASILKQSRRLSHAILSEHSDWQHNHLGALEASYGRAPFFRYIFPDLKRIFSGYGQPLADFNREIHNYICDFLNIRDILSVPLSDAAKERGKELACEISPRLSIIDPLMRFGPETILILRTL
;
A
#
# COMPACT_ATOMS: atom_id res chain seq x y z
N MET A 1 8.77 16.06 9.93
CA MET A 1 7.63 15.24 9.46
C MET A 1 8.16 13.88 9.04
N VAL A 2 7.38 12.80 9.12
CA VAL A 2 7.85 11.45 8.70
C VAL A 2 7.52 11.27 7.21
N ASN A 3 8.54 11.26 6.35
CA ASN A 3 8.43 11.14 4.89
C ASN A 3 8.76 9.71 4.41
N VAL A 4 8.32 8.70 5.17
CA VAL A 4 8.51 7.28 4.83
C VAL A 4 7.19 6.72 4.31
N PHE A 5 7.25 5.92 3.24
CA PHE A 5 6.09 5.17 2.76
C PHE A 5 5.70 4.08 3.76
N PRO A 6 4.41 3.90 4.10
CA PRO A 6 3.98 2.75 4.87
C PRO A 6 4.02 1.46 4.05
N TYR A 7 4.24 0.33 4.72
CA TYR A 7 4.23 -0.98 4.08
C TYR A 7 2.87 -1.27 3.44
N ALA A 8 2.84 -1.37 2.10
CA ALA A 8 1.64 -1.66 1.32
C ALA A 8 0.41 -0.89 1.85
N ALA A 9 0.55 0.44 1.95
CA ALA A 9 -0.39 1.33 2.64
C ALA A 9 -1.85 1.17 2.20
N SER A 10 -2.77 1.70 3.00
CA SER A 10 -4.20 1.57 2.72
C SER A 10 -4.62 2.32 1.45
N ALA A 11 -5.74 1.93 0.85
CA ALA A 11 -6.31 2.67 -0.28
C ALA A 11 -6.62 4.14 0.10
N ALA A 12 -7.06 4.40 1.34
CA ALA A 12 -7.23 5.75 1.85
C ALA A 12 -5.91 6.56 1.91
N TRP A 13 -4.80 5.92 2.25
CA TRP A 13 -3.48 6.56 2.26
C TRP A 13 -3.07 6.97 0.84
N TYR A 14 -3.23 6.07 -0.13
CA TYR A 14 -2.93 6.38 -1.53
C TYR A 14 -3.84 7.48 -2.10
N ALA A 15 -5.13 7.48 -1.76
CA ALA A 15 -6.05 8.54 -2.15
C ALA A 15 -5.62 9.90 -1.58
N ALA A 16 -5.26 9.95 -0.29
CA ALA A 16 -4.74 11.18 0.34
C ALA A 16 -3.45 11.67 -0.33
N TRP A 17 -2.50 10.77 -0.57
CA TRP A 17 -1.25 11.09 -1.24
C TRP A 17 -1.45 11.63 -2.66
N LEU A 18 -2.34 11.02 -3.46
CA LEU A 18 -2.66 11.51 -4.81
C LEU A 18 -3.30 12.90 -4.80
N ARG A 19 -4.17 13.20 -3.82
CA ARG A 19 -4.77 14.54 -3.67
C ARG A 19 -3.69 15.59 -3.36
N SER A 20 -2.74 15.28 -2.47
CA SER A 20 -1.62 16.18 -2.19
C SER A 20 -0.74 16.40 -3.42
N LEU A 21 -0.42 15.35 -4.19
CA LEU A 21 0.37 15.48 -5.42
C LEU A 21 -0.30 16.36 -6.49
N SER A 22 -1.63 16.33 -6.60
CA SER A 22 -2.36 17.16 -7.57
C SER A 22 -2.29 18.67 -7.29
N SER A 23 -1.73 19.07 -6.15
CA SER A 23 -1.58 20.46 -5.73
C SER A 23 -0.16 21.03 -5.95
N ASP A 24 0.65 20.43 -6.84
CA ASP A 24 2.09 20.74 -7.05
C ASP A 24 2.95 20.66 -5.77
N CYS A 25 2.48 19.88 -4.79
CA CYS A 25 3.18 19.64 -3.53
C CYS A 25 4.41 18.73 -3.74
N PRO A 26 5.58 19.05 -3.16
CA PRO A 26 6.74 18.17 -3.20
C PRO A 26 6.41 16.76 -2.69
N MET A 27 7.01 15.73 -3.29
CA MET A 27 6.75 14.32 -2.95
C MET A 27 6.87 14.03 -1.45
N GLU A 28 7.90 14.57 -0.79
CA GLU A 28 8.14 14.34 0.64
C GLU A 28 7.03 14.92 1.52
N GLU A 29 6.51 16.09 1.14
CA GLU A 29 5.39 16.73 1.81
C GLU A 29 4.10 15.95 1.55
N ALA A 30 3.85 15.51 0.32
CA ALA A 30 2.68 14.68 -0.01
C ALA A 30 2.66 13.34 0.78
N ILE A 31 3.82 12.68 0.94
CA ILE A 31 3.95 11.47 1.77
C ILE A 31 3.58 11.77 3.22
N ALA A 32 4.10 12.88 3.73
CA ALA A 32 3.98 13.22 5.13
C ALA A 32 2.57 13.73 5.47
N ASP A 33 1.93 14.47 4.56
CA ASP A 33 0.51 14.83 4.60
C ASP A 33 -0.39 13.60 4.60
N ALA A 34 -0.12 12.63 3.70
CA ALA A 34 -0.86 11.38 3.66
C ALA A 34 -0.76 10.63 4.99
N ASN A 35 0.47 10.47 5.52
CA ASN A 35 0.71 9.87 6.83
C ASN A 35 -0.09 10.56 7.96
N ILE A 36 -0.12 11.90 7.99
CA ILE A 36 -0.88 12.65 8.99
C ILE A 36 -2.39 12.44 8.82
N SER A 37 -2.90 12.58 7.60
CA SER A 37 -4.33 12.50 7.29
C SER A 37 -4.93 11.13 7.61
N THR A 38 -4.15 10.06 7.44
CA THR A 38 -4.58 8.68 7.74
C THR A 38 -4.07 8.17 9.08
N GLN A 39 -3.52 9.04 9.93
CA GLN A 39 -3.02 8.69 11.27
C GLN A 39 -2.01 7.54 11.24
N THR A 40 -1.15 7.49 10.23
CA THR A 40 -0.14 6.44 10.07
C THR A 40 1.07 6.74 10.94
N ASP A 41 1.29 5.90 11.95
CA ASP A 41 2.39 6.06 12.87
C ASP A 41 3.05 4.73 13.24
N GLY A 42 4.21 4.84 13.89
CA GLY A 42 4.77 3.73 14.66
C GLY A 42 4.85 2.41 13.89
N LYS A 43 4.04 1.45 14.33
CA LYS A 43 4.04 0.08 13.76
C LYS A 43 3.36 -0.01 12.40
N ASP A 44 2.58 0.98 11.99
CA ASP A 44 1.88 0.98 10.71
C ASP A 44 2.85 1.04 9.52
N PHE A 45 4.06 1.57 9.72
CA PHE A 45 5.12 1.51 8.69
C PHE A 45 5.59 0.08 8.37
N ALA A 46 5.31 -0.89 9.23
CA ALA A 46 5.63 -2.31 9.02
C ALA A 46 4.37 -3.18 9.00
N ARG A 47 3.18 -2.60 8.88
CA ARG A 47 1.92 -3.33 8.94
C ARG A 47 0.98 -2.96 7.81
N THR A 48 0.29 -3.96 7.31
CA THR A 48 -0.78 -3.74 6.34
C THR A 48 -1.98 -4.62 6.66
N ARG A 49 -3.15 -4.20 6.23
CA ARG A 49 -4.41 -4.92 6.41
C ARG A 49 -4.85 -5.44 5.06
N ILE A 50 -5.09 -6.74 4.94
CA ILE A 50 -5.66 -7.33 3.74
C ILE A 50 -7.02 -7.94 4.07
N ARG A 51 -7.77 -8.28 3.03
CA ARG A 51 -9.07 -8.95 3.16
C ARG A 51 -8.91 -10.32 3.83
N GLY A 52 -9.77 -10.61 4.80
CA GLY A 52 -9.90 -11.93 5.42
C GLY A 52 -10.80 -12.88 4.64
N ASN A 53 -11.06 -14.05 5.24
CA ASN A 53 -11.81 -15.11 4.56
C ASN A 53 -13.33 -14.89 4.58
N ALA A 54 -13.84 -14.18 5.58
CA ALA A 54 -15.24 -13.85 5.72
C ALA A 54 -15.54 -12.40 5.28
N PRO A 55 -16.77 -12.09 4.85
CA PRO A 55 -17.16 -10.72 4.56
C PRO A 55 -16.92 -9.79 5.76
N GLY A 56 -16.17 -8.71 5.54
CA GLY A 56 -15.81 -7.75 6.59
C GLY A 56 -14.65 -8.15 7.48
N ASP A 57 -14.09 -9.35 7.32
CA ASP A 57 -12.90 -9.80 8.04
C ASP A 57 -11.63 -9.19 7.43
N GLU A 58 -10.63 -8.93 8.27
CA GLU A 58 -9.37 -8.31 7.91
C GLU A 58 -8.19 -9.07 8.54
N ILE A 59 -7.17 -9.39 7.72
CA ILE A 59 -5.93 -10.00 8.20
C ILE A 59 -4.88 -8.90 8.34
N LEU A 60 -4.30 -8.76 9.54
CA LEU A 60 -3.19 -7.85 9.80
C LEU A 60 -1.85 -8.56 9.54
N LEU A 61 -1.15 -8.15 8.50
CA LEU A 61 0.20 -8.62 8.20
C LEU A 61 1.22 -7.67 8.84
N SER A 62 2.25 -8.23 9.48
CA SER A 62 3.35 -7.47 10.08
C SER A 62 4.68 -7.94 9.50
N VAL A 63 5.44 -7.01 8.91
CA VAL A 63 6.82 -7.21 8.48
C VAL A 63 7.69 -7.31 9.73
N ALA A 64 8.55 -8.33 9.78
CA ALA A 64 9.46 -8.48 10.90
C ALA A 64 10.69 -7.57 10.72
N VAL A 65 11.10 -6.90 11.78
CA VAL A 65 12.26 -5.99 11.80
C VAL A 65 13.23 -6.37 12.90
N VAL A 66 14.52 -6.14 12.68
CA VAL A 66 15.59 -6.40 13.66
C VAL A 66 15.34 -5.60 14.93
N GLY A 67 15.47 -6.23 16.11
CA GLY A 67 15.14 -5.60 17.40
C GLY A 67 13.64 -5.50 17.71
N GLY A 68 12.79 -6.01 16.82
CA GLY A 68 11.34 -6.14 17.01
C GLY A 68 10.56 -4.84 16.86
N ALA A 69 9.23 -4.93 16.83
CA ALA A 69 8.34 -3.80 16.51
C ALA A 69 8.38 -2.62 17.51
N SER A 70 9.13 -2.73 18.61
CA SER A 70 9.32 -1.63 19.56
C SER A 70 10.17 -0.50 18.97
N ILE A 71 11.09 -0.82 18.04
CA ILE A 71 11.95 0.19 17.40
C ILE A 71 11.14 1.18 16.58
N LEU A 72 9.99 0.74 16.05
CA LEU A 72 9.13 1.51 15.17
C LEU A 72 8.34 2.58 15.91
N LYS A 73 8.13 2.43 17.23
CA LYS A 73 7.39 3.40 18.06
C LYS A 73 8.06 4.79 18.07
N GLN A 74 9.36 4.86 17.79
CA GLN A 74 10.08 6.11 17.70
C GLN A 74 10.26 6.46 16.24
N SER A 75 9.49 7.41 15.71
CA SER A 75 9.49 7.74 14.28
C SER A 75 10.88 8.08 13.73
N ARG A 76 11.76 8.69 14.55
CA ARG A 76 13.16 8.97 14.21
C ARG A 76 14.02 7.73 13.90
N ARG A 77 13.56 6.53 14.31
CA ARG A 77 14.26 5.25 14.10
C ARG A 77 13.72 4.47 12.92
N LEU A 78 12.64 4.92 12.29
CA LEU A 78 12.04 4.25 11.13
C LEU A 78 13.03 4.15 9.96
N SER A 79 13.80 5.20 9.71
CA SER A 79 14.88 5.22 8.70
C SER A 79 16.00 4.23 8.97
N HIS A 80 16.15 3.75 10.21
CA HIS A 80 17.16 2.78 10.63
C HIS A 80 16.59 1.38 10.85
N ALA A 81 15.29 1.18 10.64
CA ALA A 81 14.68 -0.13 10.77
C ALA A 81 15.12 -1.03 9.61
N ILE A 82 15.57 -2.24 9.93
CA ILE A 82 16.06 -3.23 8.96
C ILE A 82 15.14 -4.44 9.02
N LEU A 83 14.85 -5.03 7.86
CA LEU A 83 14.08 -6.27 7.76
C LEU A 83 14.78 -7.41 8.48
N SER A 84 14.03 -8.22 9.22
CA SER A 84 14.54 -9.40 9.91
C SER A 84 14.65 -10.59 8.95
N GLU A 85 15.77 -11.30 9.02
CA GLU A 85 16.03 -12.55 8.28
C GLU A 85 15.59 -13.80 9.06
N HIS A 86 15.40 -13.69 10.38
CA HIS A 86 15.16 -14.83 11.27
C HIS A 86 13.69 -15.22 11.44
N SER A 87 12.83 -14.83 10.49
CA SER A 87 11.38 -14.93 10.65
C SER A 87 10.69 -15.22 9.33
N ASP A 88 9.72 -16.12 9.34
CA ASP A 88 8.98 -16.57 8.14
C ASP A 88 7.87 -15.60 7.68
N TRP A 89 8.02 -14.31 7.96
CA TRP A 89 6.97 -13.34 7.65
C TRP A 89 6.72 -13.25 6.14
N GLN A 90 7.74 -13.39 5.29
CA GLN A 90 7.58 -13.40 3.84
C GLN A 90 6.66 -14.53 3.40
N HIS A 91 6.93 -15.76 3.87
CA HIS A 91 6.13 -16.93 3.54
C HIS A 91 4.68 -16.76 4.02
N ASN A 92 4.50 -16.29 5.25
CA ASN A 92 3.17 -16.03 5.82
C ASN A 92 2.40 -14.96 5.05
N HIS A 93 3.07 -13.87 4.64
CA HIS A 93 2.44 -12.80 3.87
C HIS A 93 2.05 -13.30 2.47
N LEU A 94 2.95 -14.01 1.78
CA LEU A 94 2.68 -14.55 0.45
C LEU A 94 1.54 -15.57 0.48
N GLY A 95 1.51 -16.46 1.48
CA GLY A 95 0.41 -17.41 1.67
C GLY A 95 -0.92 -16.73 2.00
N ALA A 96 -0.90 -15.67 2.82
CA ALA A 96 -2.11 -14.89 3.11
C ALA A 96 -2.62 -14.15 1.86
N LEU A 97 -1.74 -13.54 1.06
CA LEU A 97 -2.11 -12.91 -0.21
C LEU A 97 -2.67 -13.92 -1.20
N GLU A 98 -2.08 -15.10 -1.31
CA GLU A 98 -2.58 -16.18 -2.16
C GLU A 98 -3.95 -16.69 -1.69
N ALA A 99 -4.17 -16.84 -0.38
CA ALA A 99 -5.46 -17.24 0.18
C ALA A 99 -6.56 -16.19 -0.08
N SER A 100 -6.26 -14.91 0.16
CA SER A 100 -7.23 -13.82 0.02
C SER A 100 -7.52 -13.45 -1.44
N TYR A 101 -6.53 -13.56 -2.32
CA TYR A 101 -6.58 -13.00 -3.68
C TYR A 101 -6.32 -14.00 -4.80
N GLY A 102 -6.04 -15.28 -4.52
CA GLY A 102 -5.69 -16.25 -5.55
C GLY A 102 -6.72 -16.45 -6.67
N ARG A 103 -7.97 -16.03 -6.43
CA ARG A 103 -9.07 -16.03 -7.42
C ARG A 103 -9.38 -14.67 -8.03
N ALA A 104 -8.69 -13.61 -7.60
CA ALA A 104 -8.93 -12.26 -8.06
C ALA A 104 -8.42 -12.07 -9.50
N PRO A 105 -9.11 -11.28 -10.35
CA PRO A 105 -8.79 -11.17 -11.77
C PRO A 105 -7.35 -10.77 -12.08
N PHE A 106 -6.75 -9.91 -11.25
CA PHE A 106 -5.39 -9.40 -11.48
C PHE A 106 -4.30 -10.15 -10.72
N PHE A 107 -4.64 -11.16 -9.93
CA PHE A 107 -3.68 -11.90 -9.10
C PHE A 107 -2.49 -12.43 -9.89
N ARG A 108 -2.76 -13.11 -11.01
CA ARG A 108 -1.71 -13.73 -11.84
C ARG A 108 -0.69 -12.74 -12.44
N TYR A 109 -1.06 -11.46 -12.52
CA TYR A 109 -0.19 -10.41 -13.05
C TYR A 109 0.58 -9.70 -11.94
N ILE A 110 0.00 -9.57 -10.76
CA ILE A 110 0.57 -8.78 -9.65
C ILE A 110 1.39 -9.63 -8.69
N PHE A 111 0.92 -10.84 -8.39
CA PHE A 111 1.51 -11.69 -7.37
C PHE A 111 2.97 -12.10 -7.66
N PRO A 112 3.38 -12.40 -8.91
CA PRO A 112 4.78 -12.70 -9.22
C PRO A 112 5.74 -11.58 -8.84
N ASP A 113 5.38 -10.33 -9.10
CA ASP A 113 6.20 -9.17 -8.76
C ASP A 113 6.26 -8.92 -7.26
N LEU A 114 5.14 -9.06 -6.55
CA LEU A 114 5.14 -9.02 -5.09
C LEU A 114 6.05 -10.12 -4.54
N LYS A 115 5.98 -11.35 -5.05
CA LYS A 115 6.87 -12.44 -4.61
C LYS A 115 8.36 -12.09 -4.79
N ARG A 116 8.72 -11.44 -5.90
CA ARG A 116 10.09 -10.95 -6.14
C ARG A 116 10.50 -9.92 -5.10
N ILE A 117 9.67 -8.90 -4.85
CA ILE A 117 9.95 -7.83 -3.88
C ILE A 117 10.14 -8.40 -2.46
N PHE A 118 9.29 -9.35 -2.07
CA PHE A 118 9.35 -9.98 -0.74
C PHE A 118 10.58 -10.86 -0.54
N SER A 119 11.28 -11.27 -1.61
CA SER A 119 12.44 -12.16 -1.51
C SER A 119 13.72 -11.45 -1.04
N GLY A 120 13.73 -10.11 -0.89
CA GLY A 120 14.90 -9.35 -0.42
C GLY A 120 15.10 -9.43 1.10
N TYR A 121 16.28 -9.89 1.53
CA TYR A 121 16.69 -9.95 2.93
C TYR A 121 17.59 -8.77 3.32
N GLY A 122 17.64 -8.43 4.62
CA GLY A 122 18.63 -7.50 5.18
C GLY A 122 18.53 -6.03 4.72
N GLN A 123 17.55 -5.67 3.90
CA GLN A 123 17.37 -4.31 3.42
C GLN A 123 16.70 -3.39 4.47
N PRO A 124 16.91 -2.06 4.40
CA PRO A 124 16.14 -1.10 5.20
C PRO A 124 14.63 -1.21 4.91
N LEU A 125 13.80 -1.13 5.96
CA LEU A 125 12.34 -1.15 5.85
C LEU A 125 11.82 -0.05 4.93
N ALA A 126 12.43 1.14 5.00
CA ALA A 126 12.04 2.28 4.16
C ALA A 126 12.26 2.00 2.65
N ASP A 127 13.32 1.27 2.31
CA ASP A 127 13.63 0.91 0.92
C ASP A 127 12.67 -0.18 0.43
N PHE A 128 12.37 -1.17 1.26
CA PHE A 128 11.36 -2.18 0.98
C PHE A 128 9.97 -1.57 0.72
N ASN A 129 9.54 -0.65 1.58
CA ASN A 129 8.26 0.05 1.41
C ASN A 129 8.25 0.90 0.14
N ARG A 130 9.38 1.53 -0.19
CA ARG A 130 9.55 2.30 -1.43
C ARG A 130 9.51 1.41 -2.67
N GLU A 131 10.09 0.21 -2.63
CA GLU A 131 10.04 -0.74 -3.75
C GLU A 131 8.59 -1.14 -4.05
N ILE A 132 7.80 -1.47 -3.01
CA ILE A 132 6.37 -1.76 -3.16
C ILE A 132 5.62 -0.54 -3.72
N HIS A 133 5.88 0.66 -3.18
CA HIS A 133 5.25 1.88 -3.65
C HIS A 133 5.55 2.16 -5.13
N ASN A 134 6.82 2.05 -5.54
CA ASN A 134 7.22 2.25 -6.93
C ASN A 134 6.52 1.26 -7.86
N TYR A 135 6.49 -0.03 -7.49
CA TYR A 135 5.75 -1.04 -8.24
C TYR A 135 4.27 -0.66 -8.43
N ILE A 136 3.60 -0.19 -7.38
CA ILE A 136 2.19 0.24 -7.45
C ILE A 136 2.03 1.44 -8.38
N CYS A 137 2.93 2.44 -8.27
CA CYS A 137 2.91 3.62 -9.12
C CYS A 137 3.10 3.27 -10.60
N ASP A 138 4.02 2.35 -10.89
CA ASP A 138 4.28 1.88 -12.25
C ASP A 138 3.10 1.06 -12.79
N PHE A 139 2.54 0.15 -11.99
CA PHE A 139 1.38 -0.66 -12.38
C PHE A 139 0.15 0.19 -12.69
N LEU A 140 -0.07 1.27 -11.92
CA LEU A 140 -1.18 2.19 -12.10
C LEU A 140 -0.89 3.32 -13.09
N ASN A 141 0.32 3.40 -13.64
CA ASN A 141 0.79 4.49 -14.49
C ASN A 141 0.43 5.89 -13.93
N ILE A 142 0.72 6.12 -12.64
CA ILE A 142 0.25 7.31 -11.90
C ILE A 142 0.75 8.62 -12.53
N ARG A 143 1.98 8.63 -13.04
CA ARG A 143 2.62 9.85 -13.58
C ARG A 143 1.85 10.43 -14.76
N ASP A 144 1.39 9.59 -15.67
CA ASP A 144 0.68 10.04 -16.88
C ASP A 144 -0.76 10.45 -16.56
N ILE A 145 -1.42 9.70 -15.67
CA ILE A 145 -2.88 9.81 -15.43
C ILE A 145 -3.25 11.02 -14.56
N LEU A 146 -2.35 11.48 -13.68
CA LEU A 146 -2.63 12.63 -12.82
C LEU A 146 -2.81 13.94 -13.59
N SER A 147 -2.18 14.07 -14.74
CA SER A 147 -2.27 15.26 -15.61
C SER A 147 -3.64 15.41 -16.29
N VAL A 148 -4.43 14.34 -16.34
CA VAL A 148 -5.70 14.29 -17.07
C VAL A 148 -6.88 14.34 -16.08
N PRO A 149 -7.76 15.36 -16.17
CA PRO A 149 -9.00 15.39 -15.40
C PRO A 149 -9.88 14.18 -15.73
N LEU A 150 -10.51 13.58 -14.72
CA LEU A 150 -11.50 12.53 -14.96
C LEU A 150 -12.74 13.12 -15.64
N SER A 151 -13.24 12.43 -16.66
CA SER A 151 -14.58 12.67 -17.19
C SER A 151 -15.64 12.32 -16.14
N ASP A 152 -16.85 12.85 -16.29
CA ASP A 152 -17.92 12.58 -15.32
C ASP A 152 -18.30 11.09 -15.30
N ALA A 153 -18.27 10.41 -16.44
CA ALA A 153 -18.44 8.96 -16.52
C ALA A 153 -17.35 8.20 -15.74
N ALA A 154 -16.09 8.64 -15.83
CA ALA A 154 -14.99 8.01 -15.10
C ALA A 154 -15.08 8.27 -13.59
N LYS A 155 -15.55 9.44 -13.16
CA LYS A 155 -15.84 9.73 -11.74
C LYS A 155 -16.96 8.85 -11.22
N GLU A 156 -18.04 8.70 -11.98
CA GLU A 156 -19.18 7.87 -11.56
C GLU A 156 -18.75 6.41 -11.42
N ARG A 157 -18.02 5.89 -12.42
CA ARG A 157 -17.42 4.57 -12.35
C ARG A 157 -16.49 4.38 -11.14
N GLY A 158 -15.66 5.37 -10.84
CA GLY A 158 -14.77 5.34 -9.67
C GLY A 158 -15.55 5.23 -8.36
N LYS A 159 -16.65 6.00 -8.21
CA LYS A 159 -17.53 5.94 -7.03
C LYS A 159 -18.22 4.59 -6.86
N GLU A 160 -18.74 4.03 -7.95
CA GLU A 160 -19.35 2.69 -7.95
C GLU A 160 -18.36 1.64 -7.42
N LEU A 161 -17.13 1.64 -7.97
CA LEU A 161 -16.08 0.71 -7.56
C LEU A 161 -15.60 0.96 -6.12
N ALA A 162 -15.56 2.23 -5.69
CA ALA A 162 -15.19 2.59 -4.33
C ALA A 162 -16.14 2.00 -3.27
N CYS A 163 -17.43 1.85 -3.59
CA CYS A 163 -18.41 1.20 -2.72
C CYS A 163 -18.12 -0.29 -2.48
N GLU A 164 -17.36 -0.94 -3.37
CA GLU A 164 -17.02 -2.35 -3.24
C GLU A 164 -15.78 -2.64 -2.39
N ILE A 165 -15.04 -1.61 -1.96
CA ILE A 165 -13.80 -1.77 -1.20
C ILE A 165 -13.91 -1.17 0.20
N SER A 166 -13.05 -1.63 1.09
CA SER A 166 -12.79 -0.94 2.36
C SER A 166 -11.56 -0.04 2.16
N PRO A 167 -11.67 1.29 2.34
CA PRO A 167 -10.52 2.20 2.22
C PRO A 167 -9.42 1.93 3.25
N ARG A 168 -9.72 1.17 4.31
CA ARG A 168 -8.77 0.78 5.36
C ARG A 168 -7.87 -0.38 4.96
N LEU A 169 -8.30 -1.18 3.99
CA LEU A 169 -7.49 -2.26 3.45
C LEU A 169 -6.35 -1.68 2.61
N SER A 170 -5.28 -2.47 2.52
CA SER A 170 -4.15 -2.26 1.64
C SER A 170 -4.63 -1.94 0.24
N ILE A 171 -3.89 -1.05 -0.43
CA ILE A 171 -3.99 -0.82 -1.86
C ILE A 171 -3.91 -2.11 -2.70
N ILE A 172 -3.31 -3.18 -2.16
CA ILE A 172 -3.30 -4.50 -2.80
C ILE A 172 -4.71 -5.03 -3.02
N ASP A 173 -5.69 -4.75 -2.15
CA ASP A 173 -7.07 -5.22 -2.32
C ASP A 173 -7.72 -4.72 -3.62
N PRO A 174 -7.84 -3.40 -3.87
CA PRO A 174 -8.37 -2.93 -5.15
C PRO A 174 -7.48 -3.30 -6.34
N LEU A 175 -6.14 -3.30 -6.18
CA LEU A 175 -5.24 -3.72 -7.25
C LEU A 175 -5.51 -5.14 -7.75
N MET A 176 -5.66 -6.09 -6.83
CA MET A 176 -5.94 -7.49 -7.18
C MET A 176 -7.32 -7.67 -7.83
N ARG A 177 -8.30 -6.86 -7.43
CA ARG A 177 -9.70 -6.98 -7.87
C ARG A 177 -10.01 -6.23 -9.15
N PHE A 178 -9.48 -5.02 -9.29
CA PHE A 178 -9.84 -4.05 -10.34
C PHE A 178 -8.66 -3.61 -11.20
N GLY A 179 -7.43 -3.96 -10.81
CA GLY A 179 -6.24 -3.68 -11.62
C GLY A 179 -6.11 -2.18 -11.89
N PRO A 180 -5.91 -1.76 -13.17
CA PRO A 180 -5.77 -0.36 -13.53
C PRO A 180 -6.96 0.53 -13.12
N GLU A 181 -8.19 0.01 -13.04
CA GLU A 181 -9.36 0.80 -12.60
C GLU A 181 -9.26 1.27 -11.13
N THR A 182 -8.32 0.71 -10.36
CA THR A 182 -7.98 1.21 -9.02
C THR A 182 -7.67 2.70 -9.02
N ILE A 183 -7.09 3.25 -10.11
CA ILE A 183 -6.81 4.69 -10.18
C ILE A 183 -8.09 5.54 -10.13
N LEU A 184 -9.21 5.03 -10.66
CA LEU A 184 -10.50 5.71 -10.60
C LEU A 184 -11.02 5.71 -9.17
N ILE A 185 -10.93 4.56 -8.49
CA ILE A 185 -11.30 4.42 -7.08
C ILE A 185 -10.54 5.46 -6.24
N LEU A 186 -9.21 5.47 -6.32
CA LEU A 186 -8.38 6.35 -5.50
C LEU A 186 -8.65 7.84 -5.72
N ARG A 187 -9.01 8.24 -6.95
CA ARG A 187 -9.33 9.64 -7.29
C ARG A 187 -10.77 10.05 -6.92
N THR A 188 -11.56 9.12 -6.38
CA THR A 188 -12.97 9.36 -5.96
C THR A 188 -13.23 9.07 -4.48
N LEU A 189 -12.26 8.47 -3.77
CA LEU A 189 -12.18 8.43 -2.31
C LEU A 189 -11.82 9.82 -1.75
#